data_AF-S9PCR0-F1
#
_entry.id   AF-S9PCR0-F1
#
_cell.length_a   1.000
_cell.length_b   1.000
_cell.length_c   1.000
_cell.angle_alpha   90.00
_cell.angle_beta   90.00
_cell.angle_gamma   90.00
#
_symmetry.space_group_name_H-M   'P 1'
#
loop_
_entity.id
_entity.type
_entity.pdbx_description
1 polymer ?
#
loop_
_entity_poly.entity_id
_entity_poly.type
_entity_poly.pdbx_seq_one_letter_code
_entity_poly.pdbx_strand_id
1 'polypeptide(L)' 'MLERVRARIPFELVEEDIRASPTLLAAYRYDIPVVIFEGIATFKHRLREEEVEECLRRGASGTHVAESKGQGK' A
#
# COMPACT_ATOMS: atom_id res chain seq x y z
N MET A 1 3.88 2.37 13.71
CA MET A 1 3.75 3.26 12.54
C MET A 1 2.29 3.37 12.11
N LEU A 2 1.72 2.33 11.49
CA LEU A 2 0.36 2.33 10.95
C LEU A 2 -0.72 2.70 11.98
N GLU A 3 -0.60 2.23 13.23
CA GLU A 3 -1.53 2.61 14.32
C GLU A 3 -1.53 4.13 14.62
N ARG A 4 -0.39 4.82 14.46
CA ARG A 4 -0.31 6.29 14.66
C ARG A 4 -1.00 7.03 13.52
N VAL A 5 -0.85 6.52 12.30
CA VAL A 5 -1.58 7.04 11.13
C VAL A 5 -3.08 6.78 11.29
N ARG A 6 -3.47 5.60 11.78
CA ARG A 6 -4.86 5.20 12.02
C ARG A 6 -5.58 6.10 13.02
N ALA A 7 -4.85 6.61 14.02
CA ALA A 7 -5.36 7.58 14.96
C ALA A 7 -5.66 8.96 14.34
N ARG A 8 -5.01 9.31 13.22
CA ARG A 8 -5.20 10.58 12.49
C ARG A 8 -6.21 10.43 11.35
N ILE A 9 -6.15 9.31 10.64
CA ILE A 9 -7.02 8.96 9.51
C ILE A 9 -7.50 7.53 9.76
N PRO A 10 -8.77 7.30 10.10
CA PRO A 10 -9.27 5.95 10.34
C PRO A 10 -9.28 5.14 9.02
N PHE A 11 -8.67 3.96 9.07
CA PHE A 11 -8.69 2.97 7.99
C PHE A 11 -8.73 1.55 8.57
N GLU A 12 -9.08 0.58 7.73
CA GLU A 12 -9.00 -0.84 8.02
C GLU A 12 -7.67 -1.42 7.52
N LEU A 13 -6.99 -2.18 8.38
CA LEU A 13 -5.74 -2.85 8.04
C LEU A 13 -5.99 -4.36 8.01
N VAL A 14 -5.72 -4.97 6.86
CA VAL A 14 -5.77 -6.41 6.67
C VAL A 14 -4.36 -6.90 6.33
N GLU A 15 -3.82 -7.80 7.15
CA GLU A 15 -2.53 -8.43 6.90
C GLU A 15 -2.76 -9.81 6.27
N GLU A 16 -2.33 -9.99 5.02
CA GLU A 16 -2.43 -11.27 4.31
C GLU A 16 -1.05 -11.91 4.10
N ASP A 17 -0.92 -13.18 4.48
CA ASP A 17 0.28 -13.97 4.17
C ASP A 17 0.23 -14.45 2.72
N ILE A 18 1.13 -13.93 1.88
CA ILE A 18 1.17 -14.29 0.46
C ILE A 18 1.41 -15.78 0.23
N ARG A 19 1.98 -16.53 1.18
CA ARG A 19 2.20 -17.98 1.05
C ARG A 19 0.91 -18.77 1.07
N ALA A 20 -0.16 -18.21 1.65
CA ALA A 20 -1.48 -18.81 1.66
C ALA A 20 -2.24 -18.60 0.34
N SER A 21 -1.80 -17.67 -0.51
CA SER A 21 -2.44 -17.35 -1.79
C SER A 21 -1.47 -17.54 -2.96
N PRO A 22 -1.66 -18.55 -3.82
CA PRO A 22 -0.76 -18.78 -4.95
C PRO A 22 -0.73 -17.61 -5.94
N THR A 23 -1.82 -16.84 -6.04
CA THR A 23 -1.89 -15.63 -6.86
C THR A 23 -1.03 -14.51 -6.30
N LEU A 24 -1.13 -14.22 -4.99
CA LEU A 24 -0.31 -13.19 -4.35
C LEU A 24 1.17 -13.60 -4.30
N LEU A 25 1.43 -14.89 -4.08
CA LEU A 25 2.78 -15.44 -4.12
C LEU A 25 3.42 -15.26 -5.51
N ALA A 26 2.68 -15.54 -6.58
CA ALA A 26 3.18 -15.35 -7.95
C ALA A 26 3.41 -13.87 -8.27
N ALA A 27 2.54 -12.98 -7.80
CA ALA A 27 2.60 -11.55 -8.10
C ALA A 27 3.71 -10.80 -7.32
N TYR A 28 3.97 -11.18 -6.06
CA TYR A 28 4.77 -10.36 -5.14
C TYR A 28 5.93 -11.09 -4.46
N ARG A 29 6.18 -12.37 -4.80
CA ARG A 29 7.17 -13.28 -4.16
C ARG A 29 8.40 -12.65 -3.51
N TYR A 30 9.07 -11.74 -4.21
CA TYR A 30 10.33 -11.10 -3.78
C TYR A 30 10.18 -9.59 -3.51
N ASP A 31 8.98 -9.05 -3.67
CA ASP A 31 8.65 -7.64 -3.55
C ASP A 31 7.99 -7.28 -2.21
N ILE A 32 7.95 -8.23 -1.27
CA ILE A 32 7.38 -8.02 0.06
C ILE A 32 8.27 -7.11 0.93
N PRO A 33 7.68 -6.23 1.77
CA PRO A 33 6.25 -6.02 1.97
C PRO A 33 5.60 -5.20 0.83
N VAL A 34 4.39 -5.63 0.41
CA VAL A 34 3.54 -4.89 -0.54
C VAL A 34 2.30 -4.40 0.19
N VAL A 35 1.98 -3.12 0.05
CA VAL A 35 0.73 -2.55 0.56
C VAL A 35 -0.19 -2.31 -0.63
N ILE A 36 -1.41 -2.84 -0.53
CA ILE A 36 -2.46 -2.67 -1.51
C ILE A 36 -3.48 -1.71 -0.92
N PHE A 37 -3.76 -0.62 -1.63
CA PHE A 37 -4.79 0.34 -1.29
C PHE A 37 -5.86 0.33 -2.38
N GLU A 38 -7.13 0.09 -2.00
CA GLU A 38 -8.27 -0.08 -2.92
C GLU A 38 -8.00 -1.04 -4.10
N GLY A 39 -7.30 -2.14 -3.82
CA GLY A 39 -6.95 -3.14 -4.84
C GLY A 39 -5.74 -2.79 -5.72
N ILE A 40 -5.09 -1.64 -5.49
CA ILE A 40 -3.89 -1.20 -6.22
C ILE A 40 -2.66 -1.34 -5.33
N ALA A 41 -1.65 -2.09 -5.79
CA ALA A 41 -0.36 -2.18 -5.11
C ALA A 41 0.34 -0.80 -5.14
N THR A 42 0.34 -0.12 -4.00
CA THR A 42 0.77 1.29 -3.88
C THR A 42 2.17 1.44 -3.31
N PHE A 43 2.60 0.50 -2.46
CA PHE A 43 3.93 0.54 -1.85
C PHE A 43 4.61 -0.81 -1.93
N LYS A 44 5.93 -0.79 -2.16
CA LYS A 44 6.81 -1.95 -2.08
C LYS A 44 8.01 -1.62 -1.19
N HIS A 45 8.50 -2.60 -0.44
CA HIS A 45 9.76 -2.60 0.33
C HIS A 45 9.86 -1.63 1.53
N ARG A 46 9.49 -0.35 1.39
CA ARG A 46 9.63 0.65 2.45
C ARG A 46 8.38 1.51 2.58
N LEU A 47 7.85 1.57 3.80
CA LEU A 47 6.67 2.34 4.14
C LEU A 47 7.05 3.43 5.16
N ARG A 48 6.65 4.68 4.91
CA ARG A 48 6.83 5.81 5.84
C ARG A 48 5.46 6.35 6.25
N GLU A 49 5.38 6.96 7.44
CA GLU A 49 4.12 7.53 7.96
C GLU A 49 3.52 8.58 7.02
N GLU A 50 4.36 9.48 6.51
CA GLU A 50 3.96 10.56 5.59
C GLU A 50 3.35 10.03 4.28
N GLU A 51 3.98 9.02 3.68
CA GLU A 51 3.54 8.41 2.42
C GLU A 51 2.19 7.71 2.57
N VAL A 52 2.00 7.02 3.70
CA VAL A 52 0.71 6.37 4.01
C VAL A 52 -0.37 7.44 4.22
N GLU A 53 -0.08 8.49 4.97
CA GLU A 53 -1.04 9.60 5.16
C GLU A 53 -1.44 10.27 3.85
N GLU A 54 -0.49 10.56 2.96
CA GLU A 54 -0.79 11.11 1.65
C GLU A 54 -1.64 10.18 0.80
N CYS A 55 -1.29 8.88 0.76
CA CYS A 55 -2.04 7.89 0.01
C CYS A 55 -3.49 7.76 0.52
N LEU A 56 -3.67 7.67 1.84
CA LEU A 56 -4.99 7.62 2.47
C LEU A 56 -5.82 8.89 2.17
N ARG A 57 -5.20 10.08 2.19
CA ARG A 57 -5.89 11.33 1.84
C ARG A 57 -6.27 11.40 0.36
N ARG A 58 -5.42 10.89 -0.55
CA ARG A 58 -5.73 10.80 -2.00
C ARG A 58 -6.88 9.82 -2.27
N GLY A 59 -6.89 8.68 -1.59
CA GLY A 59 -8.00 7.72 -1.62
C GLY A 59 -9.31 8.30 -1.10
N ALA A 60 -9.27 8.91 0.08
CA ALA A 60 -10.45 9.50 0.71
C ALA A 60 -11.06 10.69 -0.07
N SER A 61 -10.28 11.34 -0.94
CA SER A 61 -10.73 12.43 -1.82
C SER A 61 -11.26 11.94 -3.17
N GLY A 62 -11.40 10.62 -3.37
CA GLY A 62 -12.01 10.03 -4.57
C GLY A 62 -11.25 10.28 -5.87
N THR A 63 -9.98 10.70 -5.80
CA THR A 63 -9.17 11.00 -6.98
C THR A 63 -8.12 9.91 -7.18
N HIS A 64 -8.45 8.98 -8.07
CA HIS A 64 -7.55 7.98 -8.63
C HIS A 64 -6.37 8.69 -9.34
N VAL A 65 -5.20 8.72 -8.70
CA VAL A 65 -3.96 9.10 -9.36
C VAL A 65 -2.97 7.94 -9.26
N ALA A 66 -3.06 7.05 -10.25
CA ALA A 66 -2.00 6.10 -10.56
C ALA A 66 -0.83 6.88 -11.18
N GLU A 67 0.02 7.47 -10.35
CA GLU A 67 1.37 7.86 -10.79
C GLU A 67 2.37 6.80 -10.35
N SER A 68 2.50 5.77 -11.20
CA SER A 68 3.75 5.03 -11.30
C SER A 68 4.83 5.99 -11.80
N LYS A 69 5.54 6.65 -10.89
CA LYS A 69 6.87 7.19 -11.24
C LYS A 69 7.79 6.01 -11.47
N GLY A 70 7.89 5.60 -12.73
CA GLY A 70 8.97 4.77 -13.22
C GLY A 70 10.30 5.44 -12.88
N GLN A 71 11.03 4.84 -11.96
CA GLN A 71 12.44 5.12 -11.77
C GLN A 71 13.20 4.41 -12.89
N GLY A 72 13.52 5.14 -13.95
CA GLY A 72 14.27 4.66 -15.10
C GLY A 72 15.22 5.73 -15.61
N LYS A 73 16.42 5.72 -15.01
CA LYS A 73 17.72 6.32 -15.39
C LYS A 73 17.77 7.52 -16.34
#